data_AF-A0A4Z0RB18-F1
#
_entry.id   AF-A0A4Z0RB18-F1
#
_cell.length_a   1.000
_cell.length_b   1.000
_cell.length_c   1.000
_cell.angle_alpha   90.00
_cell.angle_beta   90.00
_cell.angle_gamma   90.00
#
_symmetry.space_group_name_H-M   'P 1'
#
loop_
_entity.id
_entity.type
_entity.pdbx_description
1 polymer ?
#
loop_
_entity_poly.entity_id
_entity_poly.type
_entity_poly.pdbx_seq_one_letter_code
_entity_poly.pdbx_strand_id
1 'polypeptide(L)'
;MKRSTALLVSWILGLVYAIYILQYCFSSAASATTQSAATAIGVGFGIALLLPHVLIVVLAVFFNILGWAINLRWAALTGGILYCVSALAMIIYTPFVLLQIILSFIGFVKLKNINENNVQVVNTVNH
;
A
#
# COMPACT_ATOMS: atom_id res chain seq x y z
N MET A 1 12.36 7.92 -21.47
CA MET A 1 11.12 7.32 -20.91
C MET A 1 10.72 8.08 -19.65
N LYS A 2 9.66 8.90 -19.67
CA LYS A 2 9.18 9.62 -18.48
C LYS A 2 8.53 8.63 -17.50
N ARG A 3 8.90 8.66 -16.22
CA ARG A 3 8.32 7.83 -15.14
C ARG A 3 7.40 8.67 -14.26
N SER A 4 6.36 8.05 -13.68
CA SER A 4 5.35 8.75 -12.89
C SER A 4 5.87 9.13 -11.50
N THR A 5 6.05 10.43 -11.24
CA THR A 5 6.40 10.95 -9.90
C THR A 5 5.27 10.82 -8.87
N ALA A 6 4.00 10.72 -9.30
CA ALA A 6 2.87 10.52 -8.36
C ALA A 6 2.85 9.12 -7.77
N LEU A 7 3.17 8.09 -8.56
CA LEU A 7 3.26 6.73 -8.05
C LEU A 7 4.42 6.59 -7.07
N LEU A 8 5.52 7.32 -7.29
CA LEU A 8 6.66 7.35 -6.38
C LEU A 8 6.27 7.94 -5.02
N VAL A 9 5.51 9.05 -4.99
CA VAL A 9 5.00 9.66 -3.74
C VAL A 9 3.99 8.76 -3.04
N SER A 10 3.07 8.14 -3.79
CA SER A 10 2.12 7.15 -3.25
C SER A 10 2.83 5.96 -2.61
N TRP A 11 3.87 5.48 -3.28
CA TRP A 11 4.67 4.38 -2.78
C TRP A 11 5.43 4.71 -1.50
N ILE A 12 6.07 5.89 -1.44
CA ILE A 12 6.78 6.35 -0.23
C ILE A 12 5.82 6.42 0.95
N LEU A 13 4.62 6.99 0.77
CA LEU A 13 3.61 7.06 1.83
C LEU A 13 3.11 5.67 2.26
N GLY A 14 2.86 4.78 1.30
CA GLY A 14 2.46 3.40 1.60
C GLY A 14 3.55 2.61 2.32
N LEU A 15 4.81 2.80 1.93
CA LEU A 15 5.96 2.16 2.56
C LEU A 15 6.18 2.66 4.00
N VAL A 16 6.10 3.97 4.24
CA VAL A 16 6.20 4.53 5.60
C VAL A 16 5.09 3.97 6.50
N TYR A 17 3.86 3.86 5.98
CA TYR A 17 2.76 3.27 6.74
C TYR A 17 2.93 1.77 7.00
N ALA A 18 3.37 1.00 6.00
CA ALA A 18 3.64 -0.42 6.20
C ALA A 18 4.76 -0.65 7.21
N ILE A 19 5.82 0.17 7.20
CA ILE A 19 6.87 0.12 8.22
C ILE A 19 6.29 0.45 9.60
N TYR A 20 5.44 1.47 9.71
CA TYR A 20 4.79 1.83 10.97
C TYR A 20 3.94 0.68 11.52
N ILE A 21 3.10 0.05 10.69
CA ILE A 21 2.20 -1.02 11.15
C ILE A 21 2.97 -2.31 11.50
N LEU A 22 4.07 -2.59 10.79
CA LEU A 22 4.99 -3.69 11.12
C LEU A 22 5.72 -3.41 12.43
N GLN A 23 6.27 -2.20 12.62
CA GLN A 23 6.89 -1.77 13.88
C GLN A 23 5.92 -1.89 15.05
N TYR A 24 4.68 -1.42 14.90
CA TYR A 24 3.66 -1.54 15.93
C TYR A 24 3.34 -3.01 16.28
N CYS A 25 3.22 -3.88 15.26
CA CYS A 25 2.94 -5.31 15.44
C CYS A 25 4.10 -6.03 16.16
N PHE A 26 5.33 -5.84 15.68
CA PHE A 26 6.53 -6.44 16.27
C PHE A 26 6.84 -5.90 17.67
N SER A 27 6.70 -4.60 17.88
CA SER A 27 6.93 -3.96 19.18
C SER A 27 5.87 -4.39 20.20
N SER A 28 4.61 -4.52 19.80
CA SER A 28 3.55 -5.09 20.64
C SER A 28 3.85 -6.55 21.00
N ALA A 29 4.27 -7.36 20.03
CA ALA A 29 4.63 -8.77 20.26
C ALA A 29 5.83 -8.91 21.21
N ALA A 30 6.86 -8.08 21.07
CA ALA A 30 8.03 -8.08 21.94
C ALA A 30 7.70 -7.60 23.36
N SER A 31 6.81 -6.61 23.49
CA SER A 31 6.36 -6.09 24.79
C SER A 31 5.53 -7.11 25.57
N ALA A 32 4.89 -8.07 24.88
CA ALA A 32 4.15 -9.15 25.51
C ALA A 32 5.05 -10.17 26.24
N THR A 33 6.33 -10.29 25.84
CA THR A 33 7.26 -11.28 26.41
C THR A 33 7.80 -10.86 27.78
N THR A 34 7.71 -9.57 28.13
CA THR A 34 8.21 -9.01 29.40
C THR A 34 7.12 -8.75 30.43
N GLN A 35 5.85 -9.04 30.12
CA GLN A 35 4.68 -8.70 30.93
C GLN A 35 3.97 -9.95 31.47
N SER A 36 3.04 -9.78 32.42
CA SER A 36 2.23 -10.86 32.99
C SER A 36 1.50 -11.70 31.92
N ALA A 37 1.25 -12.99 32.23
CA ALA A 37 0.59 -13.93 31.31
C ALA A 37 -0.77 -13.42 30.77
N ALA A 38 -1.55 -12.71 31.58
CA ALA A 38 -2.81 -12.10 31.15
C ALA A 38 -2.62 -11.02 30.07
N THR A 39 -1.56 -10.20 30.20
CA THR A 39 -1.19 -9.18 29.21
C THR A 39 -0.72 -9.83 27.90
N ALA A 40 0.08 -10.90 28.00
CA ALA A 40 0.55 -11.63 26.83
C ALA A 40 -0.60 -12.23 26.00
N ILE A 41 -1.62 -12.78 26.67
CA ILE A 41 -2.82 -13.31 26.02
C ILE A 41 -3.62 -12.18 25.35
N GLY A 42 -3.84 -11.06 26.05
CA GLY A 42 -4.55 -9.90 25.51
C GLY A 42 -3.87 -9.31 24.27
N VAL A 43 -2.54 -9.18 24.29
CA VAL A 43 -1.75 -8.73 23.13
C VAL A 43 -1.81 -9.76 21.99
N GLY A 44 -1.72 -11.05 22.30
CA GLY A 44 -1.85 -12.13 21.31
C GLY A 44 -3.18 -12.08 20.55
N PHE A 45 -4.30 -11.90 21.27
CA PHE A 45 -5.61 -11.70 20.65
C PHE A 45 -5.68 -10.42 19.80
N GLY A 46 -5.13 -9.31 20.28
CA GLY A 46 -5.08 -8.05 19.54
C GLY A 46 -4.30 -8.18 18.23
N ILE A 47 -3.14 -8.83 18.25
CA ILE A 47 -2.32 -9.07 17.06
C ILE A 47 -3.02 -10.06 16.11
N ALA A 48 -3.64 -11.13 16.63
CA ALA A 48 -4.36 -12.08 15.80
C ALA A 48 -5.50 -11.42 15.01
N LEU A 49 -6.21 -10.47 15.62
CA LEU A 49 -7.27 -9.69 14.96
C LEU A 49 -6.71 -8.69 13.94
N LEU A 50 -5.54 -8.12 14.21
CA LEU A 50 -4.87 -7.12 13.36
C LEU A 50 -4.10 -7.75 12.18
N LEU A 51 -3.64 -9.00 12.32
CA LEU A 51 -2.84 -9.72 11.34
C LEU A 51 -3.47 -9.79 9.93
N PRO A 52 -4.77 -10.12 9.74
CA PRO A 52 -5.37 -10.14 8.40
C PRO A 52 -5.30 -8.76 7.73
N HIS A 53 -5.44 -7.66 8.48
CA HIS A 53 -5.29 -6.31 7.94
C HIS A 53 -3.85 -6.05 7.48
N VAL A 54 -2.85 -6.35 8.33
CA VAL A 54 -1.43 -6.11 8.04
C VAL A 54 -0.97 -6.89 6.80
N LEU A 55 -1.35 -8.16 6.67
CA LEU A 55 -0.98 -8.98 5.51
C LEU A 55 -1.50 -8.36 4.20
N ILE A 56 -2.73 -7.85 4.19
CA ILE A 56 -3.33 -7.23 3.00
C ILE A 56 -2.65 -5.89 2.69
N VAL A 57 -2.32 -5.07 3.70
CA VAL A 57 -1.56 -3.80 3.49
C VAL A 57 -0.20 -4.09 2.87
N VAL A 58 0.52 -5.08 3.39
CA VAL A 58 1.86 -5.42 2.87
C VAL A 58 1.76 -5.92 1.43
N LEU A 59 0.81 -6.79 1.11
CA LEU A 59 0.55 -7.20 -0.27
C LEU A 59 0.19 -6.02 -1.18
N ALA A 60 -0.64 -5.09 -0.71
CA ALA A 60 -1.01 -3.88 -1.44
C ALA A 60 0.22 -3.02 -1.77
N VAL A 61 1.14 -2.84 -0.82
CA VAL A 61 2.40 -2.11 -1.01
C VAL A 61 3.29 -2.79 -2.03
N PHE A 62 3.39 -4.12 -2.00
CA PHE A 62 4.13 -4.90 -3.00
C PHE A 62 3.56 -4.71 -4.41
N PHE A 63 2.24 -4.77 -4.57
CA PHE A 63 1.60 -4.52 -5.87
C PHE A 63 1.75 -3.06 -6.31
N ASN A 64 1.73 -2.11 -5.37
CA ASN A 64 1.91 -0.69 -5.67
C ASN A 64 3.33 -0.39 -6.19
N ILE A 65 4.38 -0.99 -5.60
CA ILE A 65 5.74 -0.85 -6.17
C ILE A 65 5.88 -1.52 -7.52
N LEU A 66 5.26 -2.69 -7.70
CA LEU A 66 5.34 -3.41 -8.96
C LEU A 66 4.64 -2.63 -10.09
N GLY A 67 3.51 -1.99 -9.78
CA GLY A 67 2.82 -1.07 -10.69
C GLY A 67 3.64 0.16 -11.04
N TRP A 68 4.43 0.70 -10.10
CA TRP A 68 5.34 1.80 -10.37
C TRP A 68 6.57 1.37 -11.18
N ALA A 69 7.22 0.26 -10.82
CA ALA A 69 8.46 -0.20 -11.43
C ALA A 69 8.26 -0.62 -12.90
N ILE A 70 7.12 -1.26 -13.20
CA ILE A 70 6.82 -1.80 -14.54
C ILE A 70 5.86 -0.88 -15.32
N ASN A 71 5.35 0.22 -14.73
CA ASN A 71 4.28 1.05 -15.30
C ASN A 71 3.03 0.24 -15.72
N LEU A 72 2.72 -0.84 -14.99
CA LEU A 72 1.56 -1.67 -15.25
C LEU A 72 0.31 -1.09 -14.57
N ARG A 73 -0.63 -0.61 -15.38
CA ARG A 73 -1.91 -0.03 -14.93
C ARG A 73 -2.74 -1.01 -14.09
N TRP A 74 -2.72 -2.29 -14.43
CA TRP A 74 -3.44 -3.33 -13.69
C TRP A 74 -2.90 -3.50 -12.27
N ALA A 75 -1.59 -3.47 -12.08
CA ALA A 75 -0.98 -3.66 -10.76
C ALA A 75 -1.30 -2.50 -9.78
N ALA A 76 -1.37 -1.26 -10.28
CA ALA A 76 -1.81 -0.11 -9.47
C ALA A 76 -3.30 -0.21 -9.07
N LEU A 77 -4.14 -0.77 -9.94
CA LEU A 77 -5.56 -1.02 -9.63
C LEU A 77 -5.71 -2.13 -8.59
N THR A 78 -4.97 -3.24 -8.73
CA THR A 78 -4.97 -4.34 -7.76
C THR A 78 -4.51 -3.87 -6.38
N GLY A 79 -3.45 -3.05 -6.31
CA GLY A 79 -2.99 -2.45 -5.05
C GLY A 79 -4.06 -1.57 -4.38
N GLY A 80 -4.76 -0.75 -5.15
CA GLY A 80 -5.87 0.08 -4.65
C GLY A 80 -7.05 -0.74 -4.11
N ILE A 81 -7.42 -1.81 -4.82
CA ILE A 81 -8.48 -2.73 -4.36
C ILE A 81 -8.06 -3.45 -3.07
N LEU A 82 -6.80 -3.91 -2.98
CA LEU A 82 -6.28 -4.52 -1.75
C LEU A 82 -6.34 -3.56 -0.57
N TYR A 83 -6.07 -2.27 -0.77
CA TYR A 83 -6.28 -1.26 0.28
C TYR A 83 -7.76 -1.13 0.68
N CYS A 84 -8.70 -1.17 -0.26
CA CYS A 84 -10.13 -1.19 0.08
C CYS A 84 -10.50 -2.42 0.92
N VAL A 85 -10.02 -3.61 0.54
CA VAL A 85 -10.28 -4.85 1.31
C VAL A 85 -9.64 -4.77 2.70
N SER A 86 -8.44 -4.18 2.80
CA SER A 86 -7.76 -3.96 4.08
C SER A 86 -8.54 -3.01 5.00
N ALA A 87 -9.13 -1.94 4.46
CA ALA A 87 -10.00 -1.02 5.20
C ALA A 87 -11.27 -1.71 5.72
N LEU A 88 -11.85 -2.65 4.95
CA LEU A 88 -12.99 -3.44 5.40
C LEU A 88 -12.60 -4.46 6.49
N ALA A 89 -11.41 -5.06 6.40
CA ALA A 89 -10.91 -6.00 7.40
C ALA A 89 -10.70 -5.34 8.78
N MET A 90 -10.37 -4.05 8.83
CA MET A 90 -10.29 -3.28 10.07
C MET A 90 -10.71 -1.83 9.85
N ILE A 91 -11.99 -1.56 10.12
CA ILE A 91 -12.58 -0.22 9.96
C ILE A 91 -11.88 0.82 10.85
N ILE A 92 -11.34 0.42 11.99
CA ILE A 92 -10.71 1.36 12.93
C ILE A 92 -9.45 2.06 12.36
N TYR A 93 -8.75 1.41 11.41
CA TYR A 93 -7.56 1.97 10.73
C TYR A 93 -7.89 2.58 9.35
N THR A 94 -9.17 2.66 8.98
CA THR A 94 -9.65 3.23 7.71
C THR A 94 -9.05 4.59 7.34
N PRO A 95 -8.95 5.60 8.22
CA PRO A 95 -8.53 6.94 7.78
C PRO A 95 -7.11 6.97 7.19
N PHE A 96 -6.20 6.13 7.66
CA PHE A 96 -4.86 6.00 7.08
C PHE A 96 -4.87 5.30 5.72
N VAL A 97 -5.66 4.22 5.60
CA VAL A 97 -5.81 3.47 4.35
C VAL A 97 -6.55 4.28 3.28
N LEU A 98 -7.46 5.17 3.69
CA LEU A 98 -8.20 6.06 2.79
C LEU A 98 -7.27 6.95 1.95
N LEU A 99 -6.23 7.50 2.57
CA LEU A 99 -5.20 8.28 1.87
C LEU A 99 -4.50 7.43 0.82
N GLN A 100 -4.15 6.19 1.14
CA GLN A 100 -3.49 5.26 0.20
C GLN A 100 -4.40 4.87 -0.96
N ILE A 101 -5.69 4.66 -0.71
CA ILE A 101 -6.70 4.42 -1.76
C ILE A 101 -6.73 5.59 -2.74
N ILE A 102 -6.89 6.82 -2.22
CA ILE A 102 -6.95 8.03 -3.05
C ILE A 102 -5.67 8.19 -3.89
N LEU A 103 -4.50 8.01 -3.27
CA LEU A 103 -3.22 8.09 -3.99
C LEU A 103 -3.04 6.97 -5.03
N SER A 104 -3.54 5.75 -4.79
CA SER A 104 -3.49 4.65 -5.77
C SER A 104 -4.36 4.95 -7.00
N PHE A 105 -5.55 5.51 -6.80
CA PHE A 105 -6.42 5.97 -7.91
C PHE A 105 -5.80 7.12 -8.70
N ILE A 106 -5.18 8.10 -8.02
CA ILE A 106 -4.45 9.19 -8.69
C ILE A 106 -3.25 8.64 -9.48
N GLY A 107 -2.53 7.67 -8.93
CA GLY A 107 -1.43 6.96 -9.60
C GLY A 107 -1.89 6.27 -10.88
N PHE A 108 -3.04 5.59 -10.85
CA PHE A 108 -3.66 4.94 -12.01
C PHE A 108 -3.98 5.93 -13.14
N VAL A 109 -4.57 7.09 -12.80
CA VAL A 109 -4.89 8.14 -13.79
C VAL A 109 -3.62 8.75 -14.39
N LYS A 110 -2.59 9.02 -13.57
CA LYS A 110 -1.31 9.55 -14.07
C LYS A 110 -0.57 8.56 -14.98
N LEU A 111 -0.72 7.26 -14.75
CA LEU A 111 -0.11 6.21 -15.57
C LEU A 111 -0.78 6.10 -16.95
N LYS A 112 -2.11 6.29 -17.04
CA LYS A 112 -2.83 6.43 -18.32
C LYS A 112 -2.25 7.57 -19.16
N ASN A 113 -2.09 8.76 -18.56
CA ASN A 113 -1.56 9.93 -19.26
C ASN A 113 -0.10 9.74 -19.73
N ILE A 114 0.74 9.02 -18.98
CA ILE A 114 2.14 8.79 -19.37
C ILE A 114 2.25 7.82 -20.55
N ASN A 115 1.45 6.76 -20.59
CA ASN A 115 1.42 5.83 -21.72
C ASN A 115 0.95 6.53 -23.00
N GLU A 116 -0.10 7.36 -22.91
CA GLU A 116 -0.61 8.13 -24.05
C GLU A 116 0.44 9.11 -24.59
N ASN A 117 1.17 9.82 -23.71
CA ASN A 117 2.25 10.73 -24.12
C ASN A 117 3.46 10.00 -24.73
N ASN A 118 3.84 8.82 -24.22
CA ASN A 118 4.95 8.07 -24.82
C ASN A 118 4.60 7.57 -26.23
N VAL A 119 3.35 7.18 -26.49
CA VAL A 119 2.88 6.81 -27.83
C VAL A 119 2.93 7.99 -28.79
N GLN A 120 2.53 9.19 -28.35
CA GLN A 120 2.58 10.41 -29.17
C GLN A 120 4.02 10.80 -29.55
N VAL A 121 4.97 10.73 -28.60
CA VAL A 121 6.39 11.04 -28.87
C VAL A 121 7.00 10.09 -29.90
N VAL A 122 6.66 8.79 -29.84
CA VAL A 122 7.10 7.82 -30.85
C VAL A 122 6.52 8.18 -32.22
N ASN A 123 5.25 8.57 -32.31
CA ASN A 123 4.62 8.93 -33.59
C ASN A 123 5.17 10.23 -34.20
N THR A 124 5.60 11.21 -33.39
CA THR A 124 6.20 12.46 -33.89
C THR A 124 7.65 12.33 -34.36
N VAL A 125 8.37 11.27 -33.97
CA VAL A 125 9.76 11.02 -34.41
C VAL A 125 9.81 10.17 -35.68
N ASN A 126 8.71 9.47 -36.00
CA ASN A 126 8.58 8.63 -37.20
C ASN A 126 7.97 9.38 -38.40
N HIS A 127 7.81 10.71 -38.31
CA HIS A 127 7.35 11.58 -39.39
C HIS A 127 8.36 12.70 -39.66
#